data_AF-A0A518AIT0-F1
#
_entry.id   AF-A0A518AIT0-F1
#
_cell.length_a   1.000
_cell.length_b   1.000
_cell.length_c   1.000
_cell.angle_alpha   90.00
_cell.angle_beta   90.00
_cell.angle_gamma   90.00
#
_symmetry.space_group_name_H-M   'P 1'
#
loop_
_entity.id
_entity.type
_entity.pdbx_description
1 polymer ?
#
loop_
_entity_poly.entity_id
_entity_poly.type
_entity_poly.pdbx_seq_one_letter_code
_entity_poly.pdbx_strand_id
1 'polypeptide(L)'
;MRAFSFVLMVALHVFGAASVASAEKHASEPAMAAEVKSALEWLSADTETFVVAKGPLVLFPTTENEESTSDYRDMPSFLFTASKEGKLQDILGQSLRGKPALFAIEGSRNFHPLPEPDSDFLQLGMIHFEGCQFLFFDNKLQAEVAEAFQHCLTEAKQQKQIAGKSVAIFHGKKKGDGRQRLLAHPQPNLLVCATDEAYLAEVLKRMAAKTPNARRALPMELPEWKWVDTVAEVWGLRHYARPQPPSDPTSPLGGTSSTDRLHDPAAIGLVLAYNAKSELVVHYLTKANDAAVIASEAWQFPGETSIKITPAVEGVMKIQFPRNCQNPAIVYLLMLSRIGHAIYL
;
A
#
# COMPACT_ATOMS: atom_id res chain seq x y z
N MET A 1 13.95 -75.41 -46.97
CA MET A 1 14.47 -74.49 -48.02
C MET A 1 13.34 -73.55 -48.44
N ARG A 2 13.39 -72.29 -47.96
CA ARG A 2 12.82 -71.06 -48.56
C ARG A 2 12.86 -69.98 -47.47
N ALA A 3 13.88 -69.14 -47.56
CA ALA A 3 14.07 -67.96 -46.75
C ALA A 3 13.20 -66.82 -47.29
N PHE A 4 12.55 -66.07 -46.40
CA PHE A 4 11.95 -64.77 -46.71
C PHE A 4 12.63 -63.72 -45.84
N SER A 5 13.42 -62.85 -46.48
CA SER A 5 14.02 -61.68 -45.87
C SER A 5 12.96 -60.60 -45.62
N PHE A 6 12.84 -60.14 -44.38
CA PHE A 6 12.18 -58.89 -44.04
C PHE A 6 13.25 -57.79 -43.89
N VAL A 7 13.15 -56.76 -44.73
CA VAL A 7 13.91 -55.52 -44.62
C VAL A 7 13.13 -54.58 -43.72
N LEU A 8 13.70 -54.22 -42.57
CA LEU A 8 13.15 -53.23 -41.65
C LEU A 8 13.79 -51.87 -41.97
N MET A 9 13.03 -50.94 -42.56
CA MET A 9 13.41 -49.54 -42.70
C MET A 9 13.18 -48.81 -41.38
N VAL A 10 14.26 -48.32 -40.76
CA VAL A 10 14.21 -47.41 -39.61
C VAL A 10 14.21 -45.98 -40.14
N ALA A 11 13.10 -45.25 -39.95
CA ALA A 11 13.02 -43.82 -40.23
C ALA A 11 13.45 -43.03 -39.00
N LEU A 12 14.67 -42.49 -39.00
CA LEU A 12 15.13 -41.49 -38.03
C LEU A 12 14.40 -40.16 -38.31
N HIS A 13 13.54 -39.72 -37.40
CA HIS A 13 13.05 -38.34 -37.37
C HIS A 13 13.97 -37.52 -36.46
N VAL A 14 14.77 -36.63 -37.08
CA VAL A 14 15.55 -35.60 -36.39
C VAL A 14 14.58 -34.50 -35.97
N PHE A 15 14.23 -34.43 -34.69
CA PHE A 15 13.57 -33.26 -34.13
C PHE A 15 14.61 -32.13 -33.97
N GLY A 16 14.51 -31.12 -34.82
CA GLY A 16 15.22 -29.86 -34.64
C GLY A 16 14.68 -29.13 -33.41
N ALA A 17 15.52 -28.92 -32.41
CA ALA A 17 15.24 -28.04 -31.30
C ALA A 17 15.23 -26.59 -31.80
N ALA A 18 14.04 -26.05 -32.07
CA ALA A 18 13.87 -24.63 -32.27
C ALA A 18 14.08 -23.92 -30.92
N SER A 19 15.22 -23.26 -30.78
CA SER A 19 15.49 -22.30 -29.71
C SER A 19 14.48 -21.15 -29.81
N VAL A 20 13.41 -21.22 -29.01
CA VAL A 20 12.54 -20.08 -28.76
C VAL A 20 13.31 -19.13 -27.84
N ALA A 21 14.10 -18.25 -28.44
CA ALA A 21 14.60 -17.07 -27.76
C ALA A 21 13.38 -16.18 -27.46
N SER A 22 12.82 -16.33 -26.27
CA SER A 22 11.85 -15.39 -25.72
C SER A 22 12.56 -14.05 -25.56
N ALA A 23 12.36 -13.16 -26.52
CA ALA A 23 12.69 -11.76 -26.34
C ALA A 23 11.78 -11.24 -25.23
N GLU A 24 12.27 -11.24 -23.99
CA GLU A 24 11.68 -10.48 -22.90
C GLU A 24 11.68 -9.01 -23.34
N LYS A 25 10.53 -8.59 -23.86
CA LYS A 25 10.23 -7.20 -24.12
C LYS A 25 10.24 -6.53 -22.74
N HIS A 26 11.38 -5.94 -22.38
CA HIS A 26 11.50 -5.13 -21.16
C HIS A 26 10.32 -4.15 -21.15
N ALA A 27 9.39 -4.37 -20.22
CA ALA A 27 8.26 -3.47 -20.05
C ALA A 27 8.85 -2.08 -19.78
N SER A 28 8.46 -1.09 -20.58
CA SER A 28 8.84 0.30 -20.34
C SER A 28 8.39 0.69 -18.93
N GLU A 29 9.28 1.35 -18.17
CA GLU A 29 8.93 1.90 -16.84
C GLU A 29 7.64 2.73 -16.97
N PRO A 30 6.64 2.52 -16.08
CA PRO A 30 5.40 3.27 -16.14
C PRO A 30 5.70 4.75 -15.94
N ALA A 31 5.03 5.61 -16.71
CA ALA A 31 5.16 7.04 -16.56
C ALA A 31 4.65 7.46 -15.18
N MET A 32 5.56 7.89 -14.30
CA MET A 32 5.27 8.31 -12.93
C MET A 32 5.68 9.77 -12.71
N ALA A 33 4.94 10.47 -11.86
CA ALA A 33 5.33 11.79 -11.39
C ALA A 33 6.67 11.72 -10.63
N ALA A 34 7.45 12.79 -10.67
CA ALA A 34 8.78 12.84 -10.05
C ALA A 34 8.72 12.63 -8.53
N GLU A 35 7.68 13.15 -7.88
CA GLU A 35 7.40 13.02 -6.45
C GLU A 35 7.18 11.56 -6.06
N VAL A 36 6.39 10.83 -6.87
CA VAL A 36 6.12 9.40 -6.67
C VAL A 36 7.40 8.58 -6.83
N LYS A 37 8.17 8.85 -7.88
CA LYS A 37 9.46 8.17 -8.11
C LYS A 37 10.42 8.41 -6.94
N SER A 38 10.50 9.66 -6.48
CA SER A 38 11.33 10.04 -5.35
C SER A 38 10.90 9.31 -4.06
N ALA A 39 9.60 9.22 -3.78
CA ALA A 39 9.09 8.49 -2.62
C ALA A 39 9.51 7.00 -2.64
N LEU A 40 9.41 6.33 -3.79
CA LEU A 40 9.87 4.93 -3.95
C LEU A 40 11.38 4.75 -3.71
N GLU A 41 12.19 5.76 -4.04
CA GLU A 41 13.63 5.77 -3.77
C GLU A 41 13.95 6.03 -2.29
N TRP A 42 13.12 6.83 -1.62
CA TRP A 42 13.29 7.18 -0.20
C TRP A 42 12.79 6.11 0.77
N LEU A 43 11.77 5.37 0.40
CA LEU A 43 11.22 4.27 1.21
C LEU A 43 12.26 3.15 1.40
N SER A 44 12.08 2.37 2.48
CA SER A 44 12.95 1.23 2.75
C SER A 44 12.82 0.14 1.68
N ALA A 45 13.88 -0.65 1.49
CA ALA A 45 13.96 -1.63 0.40
C ALA A 45 12.97 -2.82 0.56
N ASP A 46 12.55 -3.08 1.79
CA ASP A 46 11.63 -4.13 2.21
C ASP A 46 10.19 -3.61 2.41
N THR A 47 9.88 -2.40 1.94
CA THR A 47 8.50 -1.92 1.84
C THR A 47 7.64 -2.92 1.08
N GLU A 48 6.51 -3.30 1.67
CA GLU A 48 5.59 -4.31 1.14
C GLU A 48 4.40 -3.65 0.44
N THR A 49 3.86 -2.58 1.03
CA THR A 49 2.71 -1.83 0.51
C THR A 49 3.14 -0.44 0.09
N PHE A 50 2.63 0.03 -1.04
CA PHE A 50 2.74 1.40 -1.51
C PHE A 50 1.42 1.88 -2.09
N VAL A 51 0.93 3.03 -1.63
CA VAL A 51 -0.35 3.61 -2.06
C VAL A 51 -0.16 5.09 -2.39
N VAL A 52 -0.76 5.54 -3.48
CA VAL A 52 -0.70 6.92 -3.96
C VAL A 52 -2.10 7.42 -4.19
N ALA A 53 -2.41 8.60 -3.66
CA ALA A 53 -3.56 9.41 -4.04
C ALA A 53 -3.06 10.71 -4.67
N LYS A 54 -3.66 11.08 -5.80
CA LYS A 54 -3.34 12.28 -6.55
C LYS A 54 -4.36 13.38 -6.32
N GLY A 55 -3.85 14.60 -6.26
CA GLY A 55 -4.58 15.79 -5.90
C GLY A 55 -5.17 16.57 -7.06
N PRO A 56 -5.89 17.67 -6.74
CA PRO A 56 -5.92 18.30 -5.41
C PRO A 56 -6.65 17.47 -4.34
N LEU A 57 -6.02 17.25 -3.18
CA LEU A 57 -6.55 16.54 -2.00
C LEU A 57 -6.80 17.54 -0.87
N VAL A 58 -8.04 17.67 -0.40
CA VAL A 58 -8.39 18.53 0.74
C VAL A 58 -8.54 17.67 1.99
N LEU A 59 -7.45 17.50 2.72
CA LEU A 59 -7.39 16.61 3.90
C LEU A 59 -8.10 17.17 5.14
N PHE A 60 -8.28 18.50 5.17
CA PHE A 60 -8.88 19.23 6.28
C PHE A 60 -9.96 20.17 5.72
N PRO A 61 -11.20 19.68 5.54
CA PRO A 61 -12.27 20.46 4.91
C PRO A 61 -12.66 21.69 5.76
N THR A 62 -13.24 22.69 5.10
CA THR A 62 -13.61 23.97 5.76
C THR A 62 -14.94 23.92 6.51
N THR A 63 -15.79 22.94 6.22
CA THR A 63 -17.15 22.83 6.74
C THR A 63 -17.33 21.53 7.52
N GLU A 64 -17.94 21.61 8.70
CA GLU A 64 -18.22 20.43 9.55
C GLU A 64 -19.28 19.49 8.94
N ASN A 65 -20.08 19.99 7.99
CA ASN A 65 -21.14 19.25 7.31
C ASN A 65 -20.68 18.46 6.08
N GLU A 66 -19.40 18.56 5.69
CA GLU A 66 -18.80 17.58 4.80
C GLU A 66 -18.52 16.33 5.64
N GLU A 67 -19.58 15.54 5.89
CA GLU A 67 -19.38 14.17 6.34
C GLU A 67 -18.43 13.52 5.33
N SER A 68 -17.21 13.22 5.79
CA SER A 68 -16.22 12.42 5.06
C SER A 68 -16.88 11.06 4.83
N THR A 69 -17.61 10.94 3.72
CA THR A 69 -17.86 9.64 3.12
C THR A 69 -16.48 9.06 2.88
N SER A 70 -16.22 7.86 3.39
CA SER A 70 -14.95 7.16 3.24
C SER A 70 -14.52 7.18 1.77
N ASP A 71 -13.64 8.10 1.41
CA ASP A 71 -13.09 8.25 0.07
C ASP A 71 -11.80 7.44 0.03
N TYR A 72 -11.63 6.61 -1.00
CA TYR A 72 -10.39 5.87 -1.25
C TYR A 72 -9.18 6.82 -1.33
N ARG A 73 -9.40 8.09 -1.68
CA ARG A 73 -8.37 9.13 -1.73
C ARG A 73 -7.77 9.47 -0.36
N ASP A 74 -8.46 9.15 0.73
CA ASP A 74 -7.97 9.38 2.09
C ASP A 74 -7.02 8.28 2.58
N MET A 75 -7.02 7.10 1.93
CA MET A 75 -6.22 5.93 2.36
C MET A 75 -4.75 6.27 2.64
N PRO A 76 -3.97 6.85 1.71
CA PRO A 76 -2.54 7.13 1.94
C PRO A 76 -2.29 8.37 2.82
N SER A 77 -3.34 8.95 3.40
CA SER A 77 -3.26 10.10 4.33
C SER A 77 -3.73 9.77 5.74
N PHE A 78 -4.09 8.51 6.01
CA PHE A 78 -4.65 8.06 7.27
C PHE A 78 -3.83 8.48 8.51
N LEU A 79 -2.50 8.50 8.47
CA LEU A 79 -1.67 8.94 9.62
C LEU A 79 -1.84 10.43 9.93
N PHE A 80 -2.26 11.24 8.96
CA PHE A 80 -2.54 12.66 9.13
C PHE A 80 -4.00 12.93 9.52
N THR A 81 -4.93 12.09 9.10
CA THR A 81 -6.38 12.36 9.19
C THR A 81 -7.16 11.47 10.16
N ALA A 82 -6.62 10.31 10.56
CA ALA A 82 -7.41 9.25 11.20
C ALA A 82 -7.41 9.26 12.72
N SER A 83 -7.34 10.43 13.34
CA SER A 83 -7.44 10.55 14.78
C SER A 83 -8.29 11.76 15.10
N LYS A 84 -9.63 11.59 15.08
CA LYS A 84 -10.62 12.59 15.54
C LYS A 84 -10.34 13.16 16.94
N GLU A 85 -9.37 12.60 17.65
CA GLU A 85 -8.96 12.99 18.97
C GLU A 85 -7.45 13.28 19.09
N GLY A 86 -6.72 13.54 18.01
CA GLY A 86 -5.26 13.67 18.03
C GLY A 86 -4.79 15.11 17.96
N LYS A 87 -3.94 15.53 18.92
CA LYS A 87 -3.32 16.87 18.95
C LYS A 87 -2.64 17.23 17.63
N LEU A 88 -2.02 16.25 16.95
CA LEU A 88 -1.41 16.43 15.63
C LEU A 88 -2.42 16.90 14.58
N GLN A 89 -3.57 16.22 14.47
CA GLN A 89 -4.61 16.55 13.51
C GLN A 89 -5.25 17.90 13.82
N ASP A 90 -5.46 18.23 15.10
CA ASP A 90 -5.99 19.53 15.49
C ASP A 90 -5.09 20.67 15.01
N ILE A 91 -3.77 20.53 15.21
CA ILE A 91 -2.78 21.53 14.78
C ILE A 91 -2.74 21.65 13.26
N LEU A 92 -2.56 20.52 12.55
CA LEU A 92 -2.50 20.52 11.09
C LEU A 92 -3.81 20.99 10.46
N GLY A 93 -4.94 20.59 11.01
CA GLY A 93 -6.27 20.98 10.55
C GLY A 93 -6.63 22.44 10.85
N GLN A 94 -5.93 23.11 11.77
CA GLN A 94 -6.03 24.56 11.95
C GLN A 94 -5.13 25.29 10.94
N SER A 95 -3.88 24.85 10.78
CA SER A 95 -2.89 25.54 9.95
C SER A 95 -3.05 25.30 8.44
N LEU A 96 -3.52 24.12 8.04
CA LEU A 96 -3.58 23.66 6.65
C LEU A 96 -5.02 23.46 6.14
N ARG A 97 -6.02 24.00 6.85
CA ARG A 97 -7.43 23.89 6.46
C ARG A 97 -7.69 24.40 5.05
N GLY A 98 -8.37 23.61 4.22
CA GLY A 98 -8.70 23.95 2.84
C GLY A 98 -7.48 24.06 1.90
N LYS A 99 -6.26 23.80 2.39
CA LYS A 99 -5.04 23.84 1.58
C LYS A 99 -4.86 22.49 0.87
N PRO A 100 -4.86 22.45 -0.47
CA PRO A 100 -4.80 21.17 -1.17
C PRO A 100 -3.37 20.59 -1.18
N ALA A 101 -3.25 19.31 -0.87
CA ALA A 101 -2.06 18.53 -1.20
C ALA A 101 -2.13 18.05 -2.67
N LEU A 102 -0.99 18.02 -3.34
CA LEU A 102 -0.83 17.48 -4.69
C LEU A 102 -0.78 15.96 -4.70
N PHE A 103 -0.15 15.37 -3.68
CA PHE A 103 -0.07 13.93 -3.51
C PHE A 103 -0.12 13.57 -2.04
N ALA A 104 -0.79 12.45 -1.74
CA ALA A 104 -0.61 11.69 -0.52
C ALA A 104 -0.05 10.32 -0.91
N ILE A 105 1.07 9.94 -0.30
CA ILE A 105 1.77 8.70 -0.62
C ILE A 105 2.04 7.95 0.66
N GLU A 106 1.82 6.65 0.68
CA GLU A 106 2.18 5.77 1.77
C GLU A 106 3.16 4.70 1.31
N GLY A 107 4.14 4.37 2.16
CA GLY A 107 4.83 3.09 2.14
C GLY A 107 4.81 2.43 3.51
N SER A 108 4.53 1.12 3.57
CA SER A 108 4.41 0.36 4.82
C SER A 108 4.89 -1.09 4.69
N ARG A 109 5.26 -1.68 5.82
CA ARG A 109 5.75 -3.07 5.97
C ARG A 109 5.50 -3.58 7.39
N ASN A 110 5.87 -4.84 7.62
CA ASN A 110 5.91 -5.48 8.94
C ASN A 110 4.58 -5.34 9.68
N PHE A 111 3.50 -5.72 9.00
CA PHE A 111 2.15 -5.70 9.57
C PHE A 111 2.02 -6.79 10.65
N HIS A 112 1.51 -6.46 11.82
CA HIS A 112 1.30 -7.44 12.89
C HIS A 112 0.27 -6.97 13.93
N PRO A 113 -0.44 -7.90 14.59
CA PRO A 113 -1.24 -7.58 15.76
C PRO A 113 -0.37 -6.93 16.82
N LEU A 114 -0.94 -6.02 17.61
CA LEU A 114 -0.25 -5.54 18.80
C LEU A 114 -0.04 -6.71 19.76
N PRO A 115 1.15 -6.84 20.38
CA PRO A 115 1.36 -7.82 21.44
C PRO A 115 0.33 -7.58 22.54
N GLU A 116 -0.31 -8.65 23.02
CA GLU A 116 -1.33 -8.61 24.06
C GLU A 116 -0.81 -7.83 25.28
N PRO A 117 -1.41 -6.68 25.69
CA PRO A 117 -1.49 -6.38 27.10
C PRO A 117 -2.49 -7.37 27.74
N ASP A 118 -2.27 -7.76 29.00
CA ASP A 118 -3.06 -8.67 29.83
C ASP A 118 -4.58 -8.34 29.98
N SER A 119 -5.32 -8.06 28.90
CA SER A 119 -6.69 -7.58 28.95
C SER A 119 -7.61 -8.39 28.04
N ASP A 120 -8.61 -9.02 28.65
CA ASP A 120 -9.74 -9.76 28.06
C ASP A 120 -10.65 -8.93 27.10
N PHE A 121 -10.20 -7.78 26.62
CA PHE A 121 -10.94 -6.96 25.67
C PHE A 121 -10.48 -7.27 24.25
N LEU A 122 -11.42 -7.74 23.42
CA LEU A 122 -11.32 -7.76 21.97
C LEU A 122 -10.73 -6.41 21.52
N GLN A 123 -9.49 -6.43 21.02
CA GLN A 123 -8.80 -5.20 20.63
C GLN A 123 -9.45 -4.66 19.36
N LEU A 124 -10.50 -3.87 19.52
CA LEU A 124 -11.05 -3.08 18.43
C LEU A 124 -9.99 -2.08 17.95
N GLY A 125 -9.57 -2.17 16.69
CA GLY A 125 -8.65 -1.17 16.12
C GLY A 125 -7.70 -1.68 15.05
N MET A 126 -6.94 -0.73 14.48
CA MET A 126 -5.94 -0.99 13.44
C MET A 126 -4.80 -1.85 13.97
N ILE A 127 -4.27 -2.77 13.14
CA ILE A 127 -3.04 -3.50 13.44
C ILE A 127 -1.81 -2.59 13.44
N HIS A 128 -0.72 -3.07 14.06
CA HIS A 128 0.56 -2.38 14.04
C HIS A 128 1.23 -2.56 12.67
N PHE A 129 1.98 -1.54 12.25
CA PHE A 129 2.82 -1.58 11.06
C PHE A 129 3.92 -0.53 11.16
N GLU A 130 5.01 -0.79 10.45
CA GLU A 130 6.08 0.19 10.22
C GLU A 130 5.81 0.88 8.89
N GLY A 131 5.59 2.19 8.90
CA GLY A 131 5.29 2.90 7.67
C GLY A 131 5.49 4.39 7.76
N CYS A 132 5.41 5.01 6.59
CA CYS A 132 5.63 6.43 6.38
C CYS A 132 4.66 6.95 5.32
N GLN A 133 4.03 8.09 5.63
CA GLN A 133 3.18 8.84 4.72
C GLN A 133 3.82 10.18 4.36
N PHE A 134 3.71 10.56 3.09
CA PHE A 134 4.21 11.79 2.51
C PHE A 134 3.04 12.63 2.05
N LEU A 135 3.01 13.91 2.42
CA LEU A 135 2.10 14.90 1.85
C LEU A 135 2.90 15.94 1.09
N PHE A 136 2.73 15.94 -0.23
CA PHE A 136 3.34 16.93 -1.12
C PHE A 136 2.36 18.06 -1.36
N PHE A 137 2.83 19.28 -1.17
CA PHE A 137 2.06 20.51 -1.42
C PHE A 137 2.63 21.27 -2.63
N ASP A 138 1.83 22.18 -3.18
CA ASP A 138 2.30 23.15 -4.16
C ASP A 138 3.37 24.05 -3.51
N ASN A 139 4.41 24.42 -4.27
CA ASN A 139 5.49 25.29 -3.78
C ASN A 139 4.98 26.65 -3.26
N LYS A 140 3.82 27.11 -3.71
CA LYS A 140 3.16 28.33 -3.20
C LYS A 140 2.75 28.22 -1.73
N LEU A 141 2.62 27.00 -1.19
CA LEU A 141 2.21 26.73 0.18
C LEU A 141 3.39 26.45 1.13
N GLN A 142 4.64 26.58 0.67
CA GLN A 142 5.81 26.21 1.45
C GLN A 142 5.92 26.96 2.79
N ALA A 143 5.45 28.21 2.85
CA ALA A 143 5.49 29.03 4.06
C ALA A 143 4.47 28.51 5.08
N GLU A 144 3.23 28.26 4.65
CA GLU A 144 2.18 27.72 5.52
C GLU A 144 2.52 26.31 6.02
N VAL A 145 3.12 25.47 5.17
CA VAL A 145 3.57 24.12 5.57
C VAL A 145 4.67 24.20 6.63
N ALA A 146 5.65 25.08 6.44
CA ALA A 146 6.73 25.30 7.43
C ALA A 146 6.17 25.84 8.76
N GLU A 147 5.23 26.78 8.71
CA GLU A 147 4.56 27.34 9.89
C GLU A 147 3.77 26.25 10.63
N ALA A 148 2.99 25.44 9.92
CA ALA A 148 2.24 24.32 10.49
C ALA A 148 3.17 23.33 11.21
N PHE A 149 4.30 22.98 10.59
CA PHE A 149 5.29 22.11 11.22
C PHE A 149 5.94 22.74 12.45
N GLN A 150 6.26 24.03 12.42
CA GLN A 150 6.83 24.73 13.57
C GLN A 150 5.84 24.79 14.74
N HIS A 151 4.55 24.93 14.46
CA HIS A 151 3.50 24.83 15.45
C HIS A 151 3.45 23.40 16.04
N CYS A 152 3.52 22.36 15.20
CA CYS A 152 3.63 20.98 15.67
C CYS A 152 4.85 20.74 16.57
N LEU A 153 6.03 21.28 16.24
CA LEU A 153 7.22 21.17 17.10
C LEU A 153 6.97 21.80 18.48
N THR A 154 6.46 23.03 18.50
CA THR A 154 6.18 23.77 19.74
C THR A 154 5.21 23.01 20.66
N GLU A 155 4.19 22.39 20.05
CA GLU A 155 3.12 21.71 20.77
C GLU A 155 3.41 20.24 21.12
N ALA A 156 4.38 19.62 20.45
CA ALA A 156 4.74 18.23 20.72
C ALA A 156 5.35 18.09 22.11
N LYS A 157 4.90 17.08 22.87
CA LYS A 157 5.45 16.78 24.21
C LYS A 157 6.91 16.31 24.14
N GLN A 158 7.32 15.80 22.99
CA GLN A 158 8.66 15.29 22.76
C GLN A 158 9.11 15.67 21.36
N GLN A 159 10.39 16.03 21.25
CA GLN A 159 11.08 16.30 20.00
C GLN A 159 12.37 15.48 19.95
N LYS A 160 12.79 15.08 18.76
CA LYS A 160 14.08 14.40 18.53
C LYS A 160 14.77 14.96 17.30
N GLN A 161 16.09 14.76 17.24
CA GLN A 161 16.86 14.88 16.01
C GLN A 161 17.03 13.48 15.41
N ILE A 162 16.47 13.26 14.22
CA ILE A 162 16.58 12.00 13.49
C ILE A 162 17.19 12.29 12.14
N ALA A 163 18.32 11.65 11.82
CA ALA A 163 19.06 11.88 10.58
C ALA A 163 19.34 13.38 10.28
N GLY A 164 19.61 14.16 11.33
CA GLY A 164 19.87 15.61 11.21
C GLY A 164 18.63 16.47 10.95
N LYS A 165 17.42 15.92 11.13
CA LYS A 165 16.15 16.66 11.01
C LYS A 165 15.43 16.68 12.35
N SER A 166 14.82 17.81 12.66
CA SER A 166 13.87 17.93 13.78
C SER A 166 12.64 17.09 13.51
N VAL A 167 12.20 16.34 14.52
CA VAL A 167 11.02 15.49 14.48
C VAL A 167 10.15 15.77 15.69
N ALA A 168 8.87 16.07 15.44
CA ALA A 168 7.84 16.23 16.46
C ALA A 168 7.18 14.87 16.74
N ILE A 169 7.13 14.46 18.01
CA ILE A 169 6.59 13.15 18.41
C ILE A 169 5.26 13.33 19.15
N PHE A 170 4.21 12.76 18.58
CA PHE A 170 2.86 12.75 19.14
C PHE A 170 2.51 11.34 19.59
N HIS A 171 1.97 11.23 20.81
CA HIS A 171 1.51 9.96 21.37
C HIS A 171 -0.01 9.91 21.35
N GLY A 172 -0.58 8.72 21.15
CA GLY A 172 -2.02 8.50 21.29
C GLY A 172 -2.55 8.94 22.65
N LYS A 173 -3.82 9.38 22.71
CA LYS A 173 -4.47 9.82 23.96
C LYS A 173 -4.66 8.68 24.97
N LYS A 174 -4.84 7.45 24.49
CA LYS A 174 -5.09 6.29 25.35
C LYS A 174 -3.79 5.82 25.98
N LYS A 175 -3.74 5.84 27.32
CA LYS A 175 -2.63 5.31 28.10
C LYS A 175 -2.45 3.83 27.76
N GLY A 176 -1.26 3.44 27.30
CA GLY A 176 -0.95 2.06 26.92
C GLY A 176 -1.11 1.72 25.44
N ASP A 177 -1.60 2.64 24.59
CA ASP A 177 -1.71 2.39 23.14
C ASP A 177 -0.32 2.18 22.50
N GLY A 178 0.75 2.77 23.07
CA GLY A 178 2.12 2.65 22.57
C GLY A 178 2.34 3.31 21.19
N ARG A 179 1.27 3.65 20.47
CA ARG A 179 1.29 4.28 19.16
C ARG A 179 1.82 5.70 19.27
N GLN A 180 2.92 5.93 18.56
CA GLN A 180 3.45 7.25 18.29
C GLN A 180 3.26 7.62 16.81
N ARG A 181 3.30 8.92 16.57
CA ARG A 181 3.36 9.54 15.25
C ARG A 181 4.56 10.46 15.24
N LEU A 182 5.47 10.21 14.30
CA LEU A 182 6.70 10.99 14.13
C LEU A 182 6.53 11.89 12.91
N LEU A 183 6.39 13.19 13.12
CA LEU A 183 6.23 14.18 12.06
C LEU A 183 7.57 14.88 11.78
N ALA A 184 7.95 14.95 10.50
CA ALA A 184 9.10 15.67 10.01
C ALA A 184 8.73 16.57 8.81
N HIS A 185 9.52 17.63 8.60
CA HIS A 185 9.45 18.53 7.45
C HIS A 185 10.83 18.57 6.76
N PRO A 186 11.18 17.54 5.96
CA PRO A 186 12.51 17.42 5.39
C PRO A 186 12.78 18.36 4.20
N GLN A 187 11.73 18.82 3.51
CA GLN A 187 11.78 19.72 2.34
C GLN A 187 10.65 20.76 2.42
N PRO A 188 10.77 21.94 1.77
CA PRO A 188 9.85 23.06 1.95
C PRO A 188 8.36 22.74 1.74
N ASN A 189 8.04 21.88 0.77
CA ASN A 189 6.67 21.55 0.38
C ASN A 189 6.25 20.13 0.78
N LEU A 190 6.92 19.51 1.76
CA LEU A 190 6.74 18.10 2.09
C LEU A 190 6.64 17.86 3.60
N LEU A 191 5.51 17.32 4.04
CA LEU A 191 5.38 16.73 5.37
C LEU A 191 5.53 15.21 5.29
N VAL A 192 6.21 14.65 6.28
CA VAL A 192 6.46 13.21 6.41
C VAL A 192 6.01 12.76 7.79
N CYS A 193 5.09 11.79 7.85
CA CYS A 193 4.59 11.23 9.10
C CYS A 193 4.85 9.72 9.13
N ALA A 194 5.49 9.23 10.19
CA ALA A 194 5.82 7.81 10.33
C ALA A 194 5.25 7.21 11.62
N THR A 195 5.13 5.88 11.63
CA THR A 195 4.72 5.09 12.80
C THR A 195 5.90 4.53 13.60
N ASP A 196 7.07 4.44 12.97
CA ASP A 196 8.29 3.87 13.56
C ASP A 196 9.51 4.80 13.38
N GLU A 197 10.36 4.85 14.41
CA GLU A 197 11.53 5.74 14.46
C GLU A 197 12.66 5.27 13.55
N ALA A 198 12.93 3.96 13.50
CA ALA A 198 13.98 3.40 12.66
C ALA A 198 13.61 3.53 11.17
N TYR A 199 12.34 3.27 10.84
CA TYR A 199 11.79 3.46 9.50
C TYR A 199 11.93 4.92 9.05
N LEU A 200 11.51 5.88 9.88
CA LEU A 200 11.67 7.31 9.56
C LEU A 200 13.15 7.70 9.41
N ALA A 201 14.02 7.19 10.28
CA ALA A 201 15.45 7.47 10.22
C ALA A 201 16.07 6.99 8.90
N GLU A 202 15.65 5.83 8.41
CA GLU A 202 16.09 5.33 7.10
C GLU A 202 15.59 6.23 5.97
N VAL A 203 14.29 6.57 5.96
CA VAL A 203 13.69 7.45 4.95
C VAL A 203 14.44 8.77 4.87
N LEU A 204 14.63 9.44 6.00
CA LEU A 204 15.33 10.74 6.05
C LEU A 204 16.80 10.64 5.61
N LYS A 205 17.50 9.54 5.94
CA LYS A 205 18.87 9.29 5.45
C LYS A 205 18.90 9.12 3.94
N ARG A 206 17.97 8.35 3.36
CA ARG A 206 17.88 8.12 1.90
C ARG A 206 17.58 9.43 1.16
N MET A 207 16.69 10.27 1.71
CA MET A 207 16.41 11.61 1.18
C MET A 207 17.66 12.49 1.14
N ALA A 208 18.52 12.43 2.16
CA ALA A 208 19.73 13.23 2.25
C ALA A 208 20.88 12.71 1.37
N ALA A 209 21.04 11.40 1.29
CA ALA A 209 22.24 10.77 0.72
C ALA A 209 22.22 10.62 -0.80
N LYS A 210 21.05 10.78 -1.47
CA LYS A 210 20.87 10.48 -2.91
C LYS A 210 21.63 9.20 -3.32
N THR A 211 21.51 8.13 -2.54
CA THR A 211 22.37 6.95 -2.65
C THR A 211 22.12 6.23 -3.98
N PRO A 212 23.02 6.33 -4.97
CA PRO A 212 22.72 5.91 -6.35
C PRO A 212 22.60 4.38 -6.53
N ASN A 213 22.93 3.60 -5.49
CA ASN A 213 22.90 2.14 -5.52
C ASN A 213 22.04 1.53 -4.39
N ALA A 214 21.25 2.33 -3.67
CA ALA A 214 20.33 1.77 -2.69
C ALA A 214 19.22 1.00 -3.41
N ARG A 215 18.91 -0.22 -2.96
CA ARG A 215 17.75 -0.95 -3.44
C ARG A 215 16.50 -0.14 -3.09
N ARG A 216 15.76 0.29 -4.10
CA ARG A 216 14.49 1.00 -3.95
C ARG A 216 13.42 0.09 -3.34
N ALA A 217 12.42 0.69 -2.71
CA ALA A 217 11.17 0.01 -2.42
C ALA A 217 10.54 -0.50 -3.71
N LEU A 218 9.96 -1.70 -3.66
CA LEU A 218 9.17 -2.30 -4.74
C LEU A 218 9.89 -2.19 -6.11
N PRO A 219 10.94 -3.00 -6.33
CA PRO A 219 11.75 -2.95 -7.55
C PRO A 219 10.91 -3.09 -8.83
N MET A 220 11.33 -2.47 -9.94
CA MET A 220 10.54 -2.41 -11.18
C MET A 220 10.34 -3.77 -11.86
N GLU A 221 11.14 -4.76 -11.46
CA GLU A 221 11.09 -6.13 -11.96
C GLU A 221 9.93 -6.94 -11.35
N LEU A 222 9.27 -6.42 -10.31
CA LEU A 222 8.10 -7.06 -9.71
C LEU A 222 6.96 -7.20 -10.75
N PRO A 223 6.35 -8.40 -10.89
CA PRO A 223 5.29 -8.64 -11.89
C PRO A 223 4.05 -7.77 -11.72
N GLU A 224 3.80 -7.28 -10.51
CA GLU A 224 2.70 -6.37 -10.14
C GLU A 224 2.76 -5.05 -10.93
N TRP A 225 3.96 -4.51 -11.24
CA TRP A 225 4.09 -3.24 -11.96
C TRP A 225 3.43 -3.24 -13.34
N LYS A 226 3.24 -4.41 -13.96
CA LYS A 226 2.53 -4.56 -15.24
C LYS A 226 1.03 -4.18 -15.16
N TRP A 227 0.47 -4.17 -13.95
CA TRP A 227 -0.95 -3.94 -13.68
C TRP A 227 -1.22 -2.60 -13.02
N VAL A 228 -0.18 -1.84 -12.67
CA VAL A 228 -0.31 -0.54 -12.00
C VAL A 228 -0.81 0.51 -12.99
N ASP A 229 -1.95 1.10 -12.66
CA ASP A 229 -2.48 2.26 -13.36
C ASP A 229 -2.00 3.55 -12.67
N THR A 230 -0.86 4.07 -13.11
CA THR A 230 -0.29 5.31 -12.55
C THR A 230 -1.11 6.56 -12.91
N VAL A 231 -2.06 6.46 -13.85
CA VAL A 231 -2.94 7.57 -14.23
C VAL A 231 -4.22 7.63 -13.39
N ALA A 232 -4.58 6.56 -12.68
CA ALA A 232 -5.71 6.55 -11.75
C ALA A 232 -5.56 7.56 -10.60
N GLU A 233 -6.65 8.18 -10.12
CA GLU A 233 -6.65 9.14 -9.00
C GLU A 233 -6.08 8.54 -7.71
N VAL A 234 -6.36 7.27 -7.46
CA VAL A 234 -5.72 6.47 -6.42
C VAL A 234 -5.23 5.18 -7.04
N TRP A 235 -4.02 4.77 -6.70
CA TRP A 235 -3.51 3.45 -7.04
C TRP A 235 -2.60 2.94 -5.93
N GLY A 236 -2.40 1.64 -5.91
CA GLY A 236 -1.53 1.03 -4.92
C GLY A 236 -1.09 -0.35 -5.34
N LEU A 237 -0.04 -0.82 -4.69
CA LEU A 237 0.58 -2.10 -4.92
C LEU A 237 0.99 -2.67 -3.56
N ARG A 238 0.67 -3.93 -3.33
CA ARG A 238 1.23 -4.69 -2.22
C ARG A 238 1.90 -5.94 -2.75
N HIS A 239 3.17 -6.10 -2.43
CA HIS A 239 3.94 -7.31 -2.67
C HIS A 239 3.97 -8.16 -1.40
N TYR A 240 3.60 -9.43 -1.51
CA TYR A 240 3.67 -10.34 -0.36
C TYR A 240 5.08 -10.91 -0.23
N ALA A 241 5.86 -10.34 0.69
CA ALA A 241 7.25 -10.72 0.90
C ALA A 241 7.38 -12.17 1.41
N ARG A 242 8.48 -12.82 1.02
CA ARG A 242 8.85 -14.17 1.46
C ARG A 242 10.29 -14.17 1.99
N PRO A 243 10.58 -14.79 3.14
CA PRO A 243 9.61 -15.37 4.09
C PRO A 243 8.77 -14.26 4.73
N GLN A 244 7.51 -14.57 5.00
CA GLN A 244 6.59 -13.62 5.63
C GLN A 244 6.85 -13.56 7.14
N PRO A 245 6.71 -12.40 7.78
CA PRO A 245 6.53 -12.35 9.23
C PRO A 245 5.37 -13.29 9.62
N PRO A 246 5.57 -14.23 10.57
CA PRO A 246 4.53 -15.20 10.96
C PRO A 246 3.26 -14.57 11.57
N SER A 247 3.26 -13.25 11.77
CA SER A 247 2.24 -12.50 12.48
C SER A 247 1.37 -11.62 11.59
N ASP A 248 1.64 -11.42 10.29
CA ASP A 248 0.80 -10.53 9.48
C ASP A 248 -0.55 -11.20 9.14
N PRO A 249 -1.67 -10.73 9.72
CA PRO A 249 -2.98 -11.37 9.63
C PRO A 249 -3.76 -10.91 8.40
N THR A 250 -3.12 -10.15 7.50
CA THR A 250 -3.76 -9.60 6.30
C THR A 250 -3.18 -10.16 5.02
N SER A 251 -2.11 -10.92 5.16
CA SER A 251 -1.42 -11.56 4.05
C SER A 251 -2.00 -12.96 3.83
N PRO A 252 -2.25 -13.32 2.57
CA PRO A 252 -2.78 -14.62 2.20
C PRO A 252 -1.81 -15.78 2.41
N LEU A 253 -0.53 -15.49 2.66
CA LEU A 253 0.53 -16.50 2.77
C LEU A 253 0.47 -17.25 4.12
N GLY A 254 -0.21 -16.71 5.13
CA GLY A 254 -0.38 -17.31 6.46
C GLY A 254 -1.58 -18.26 6.51
N GLY A 255 -1.38 -19.49 6.99
CA GLY A 255 -2.41 -20.55 6.98
C GLY A 255 -3.08 -20.86 8.31
N THR A 256 -2.98 -19.99 9.32
CA THR A 256 -3.32 -20.38 10.70
C THR A 256 -4.31 -19.47 11.43
N SER A 257 -4.77 -18.36 10.86
CA SER A 257 -5.78 -17.52 11.52
C SER A 257 -7.20 -17.97 11.12
N SER A 258 -8.06 -18.24 12.11
CA SER A 258 -9.46 -18.65 11.90
C SER A 258 -10.34 -17.55 11.29
N THR A 259 -9.80 -16.34 11.11
CA THR A 259 -10.45 -15.18 10.49
C THR A 259 -10.08 -14.99 9.02
N ASP A 260 -9.03 -15.64 8.52
CA ASP A 260 -8.60 -15.52 7.13
C ASP A 260 -9.41 -16.41 6.20
N ARG A 261 -10.42 -15.83 5.56
CA ARG A 261 -11.08 -16.43 4.38
C ARG A 261 -10.19 -16.52 3.15
N LEU A 262 -8.96 -16.00 3.22
CA LEU A 262 -8.01 -16.00 2.12
C LEU A 262 -6.73 -16.71 2.55
N HIS A 263 -6.65 -18.00 2.28
CA HIS A 263 -5.41 -18.76 2.34
C HIS A 263 -4.94 -19.04 0.92
N ASP A 264 -3.86 -18.39 0.52
CA ASP A 264 -3.19 -18.61 -0.76
C ASP A 264 -1.67 -18.58 -0.55
N PRO A 265 -1.05 -19.75 -0.30
CA PRO A 265 0.39 -19.83 -0.08
C PRO A 265 1.19 -19.53 -1.36
N ALA A 266 0.54 -19.40 -2.51
CA ALA A 266 1.13 -19.09 -3.81
C ALA A 266 0.90 -17.63 -4.25
N ALA A 267 0.28 -16.80 -3.40
CA ALA A 267 0.07 -15.39 -3.67
C ALA A 267 1.38 -14.65 -3.97
N ILE A 268 1.29 -13.68 -4.89
CA ILE A 268 2.41 -12.82 -5.30
C ILE A 268 2.19 -11.41 -4.74
N GLY A 269 1.02 -10.83 -5.03
CA GLY A 269 0.70 -9.47 -4.64
C GLY A 269 -0.68 -9.04 -5.11
N LEU A 270 -1.01 -7.78 -4.87
CA LEU A 270 -2.19 -7.14 -5.43
C LEU A 270 -1.86 -5.74 -5.92
N VAL A 271 -2.64 -5.26 -6.88
CA VAL A 271 -2.61 -3.90 -7.40
C VAL A 271 -4.02 -3.34 -7.40
N LEU A 272 -4.20 -2.13 -6.91
CA LEU A 272 -5.49 -1.43 -6.91
C LEU A 272 -5.41 -0.15 -7.73
N ALA A 273 -6.53 0.22 -8.33
CA ALA A 273 -6.73 1.48 -9.02
C ALA A 273 -8.17 1.98 -8.82
N TYR A 274 -8.32 3.27 -8.55
CA TYR A 274 -9.60 3.93 -8.33
C TYR A 274 -9.62 5.32 -8.94
N ASN A 275 -10.76 5.66 -9.55
CA ASN A 275 -11.11 7.04 -9.90
C ASN A 275 -12.53 7.31 -9.42
N ALA A 276 -12.82 8.52 -8.94
CA ALA A 276 -14.12 8.92 -8.43
C ALA A 276 -15.26 8.77 -9.45
N LYS A 277 -14.92 8.80 -10.76
CA LYS A 277 -15.87 8.63 -11.87
C LYS A 277 -15.93 7.19 -12.41
N SER A 278 -15.05 6.30 -11.97
CA SER A 278 -14.95 4.92 -12.46
C SER A 278 -15.23 3.90 -11.34
N GLU A 279 -15.10 2.63 -11.71
CA GLU A 279 -15.07 1.51 -10.77
C GLU A 279 -13.73 1.48 -10.02
N LEU A 280 -13.72 0.88 -8.82
CA LEU A 280 -12.50 0.43 -8.16
C LEU A 280 -12.12 -0.92 -8.77
N VAL A 281 -10.87 -1.05 -9.20
CA VAL A 281 -10.36 -2.27 -9.83
C VAL A 281 -9.17 -2.78 -9.02
N VAL A 282 -9.18 -4.08 -8.73
CA VAL A 282 -8.06 -4.79 -8.12
C VAL A 282 -7.60 -5.90 -9.04
N HIS A 283 -6.29 -6.00 -9.26
CA HIS A 283 -5.65 -7.17 -9.84
C HIS A 283 -5.00 -7.96 -8.72
N TYR A 284 -5.46 -9.19 -8.48
CA TYR A 284 -4.87 -10.12 -7.53
C TYR A 284 -4.00 -11.13 -8.27
N LEU A 285 -2.74 -11.26 -7.89
CA LEU A 285 -1.75 -12.09 -8.56
C LEU A 285 -1.37 -13.29 -7.69
N THR A 286 -1.44 -14.49 -8.26
CA THR A 286 -1.09 -15.75 -7.59
C THR A 286 -0.51 -16.77 -8.56
N LYS A 287 0.32 -17.69 -8.06
CA LYS A 287 0.76 -18.88 -8.79
C LYS A 287 -0.15 -20.09 -8.57
N ALA A 288 -1.24 -19.94 -7.82
CA ALA A 288 -2.20 -21.01 -7.57
C ALA A 288 -2.97 -21.38 -8.85
N ASN A 289 -3.18 -22.68 -9.07
CA ASN A 289 -3.93 -23.18 -10.24
C ASN A 289 -5.43 -22.88 -10.14
N ASP A 290 -5.91 -22.62 -8.93
CA ASP A 290 -7.31 -22.36 -8.56
C ASP A 290 -7.54 -20.88 -8.20
N ALA A 291 -6.77 -19.96 -8.79
CA ALA A 291 -6.85 -18.51 -8.58
C ALA A 291 -8.28 -17.93 -8.58
N ALA A 292 -9.16 -18.46 -9.43
CA ALA A 292 -10.55 -18.00 -9.51
C ALA A 292 -11.38 -18.38 -8.27
N VAL A 293 -11.15 -19.55 -7.69
CA VAL A 293 -11.82 -20.02 -6.46
C VAL A 293 -11.34 -19.15 -5.29
N ILE A 294 -10.02 -19.04 -5.13
CA ILE A 294 -9.37 -18.21 -4.11
C ILE A 294 -9.90 -16.76 -4.16
N ALA A 295 -9.92 -16.15 -5.34
CA ALA A 295 -10.42 -14.79 -5.49
C ALA A 295 -11.92 -14.68 -5.17
N SER A 296 -12.73 -15.68 -5.53
CA SER A 296 -14.15 -15.66 -5.22
C SER A 296 -14.42 -15.73 -3.72
N GLU A 297 -13.72 -16.62 -3.01
CA GLU A 297 -13.88 -16.78 -1.55
C GLU A 297 -13.37 -15.58 -0.76
N ALA A 298 -12.29 -14.97 -1.23
CA ALA A 298 -11.62 -13.89 -0.51
C ALA A 298 -12.25 -12.50 -0.72
N TRP A 299 -12.90 -12.27 -1.85
CA TRP A 299 -13.37 -10.94 -2.23
C TRP A 299 -14.90 -10.82 -2.23
N GLN A 300 -15.63 -11.94 -2.14
CA GLN A 300 -17.07 -11.93 -1.92
C GLN A 300 -17.40 -11.80 -0.43
N PHE A 301 -18.41 -10.98 -0.11
CA PHE A 301 -18.93 -10.86 1.25
C PHE A 301 -20.46 -10.82 1.24
N PRO A 302 -21.12 -11.25 2.34
CA PRO A 302 -22.57 -11.32 2.40
C PRO A 302 -23.21 -9.96 2.09
N GLY A 303 -24.24 -9.98 1.25
CA GLY A 303 -24.99 -8.77 0.90
C GLY A 303 -24.38 -7.91 -0.22
N GLU A 304 -23.29 -8.34 -0.86
CA GLU A 304 -22.77 -7.67 -2.05
C GLU A 304 -22.68 -8.65 -3.24
N THR A 305 -23.54 -8.42 -4.24
CA THR A 305 -23.66 -9.29 -5.43
C THR A 305 -23.11 -8.65 -6.69
N SER A 306 -22.70 -7.38 -6.61
CA SER A 306 -22.31 -6.60 -7.78
C SER A 306 -20.81 -6.65 -8.11
N ILE A 307 -20.01 -7.31 -7.25
CA ILE A 307 -18.57 -7.51 -7.48
C ILE A 307 -18.36 -8.48 -8.64
N LYS A 308 -17.62 -8.04 -9.65
CA LYS A 308 -17.27 -8.87 -10.81
C LYS A 308 -15.85 -9.40 -10.63
N ILE A 309 -15.70 -10.72 -10.62
CA ILE A 309 -14.40 -11.40 -10.53
C ILE A 309 -14.19 -12.15 -11.84
N THR A 310 -13.17 -11.79 -12.59
CA THR A 310 -12.89 -12.36 -13.92
C THR A 310 -11.39 -12.63 -14.08
N PRO A 311 -10.98 -13.70 -14.77
CA PRO A 311 -9.58 -13.89 -15.12
C PRO A 311 -9.11 -12.77 -16.05
N ALA A 312 -7.98 -12.12 -15.73
CA ALA A 312 -7.32 -11.19 -16.65
C ALA A 312 -6.37 -11.96 -17.57
N VAL A 313 -5.51 -12.79 -16.97
CA VAL A 313 -4.64 -13.79 -17.60
C VAL A 313 -4.44 -14.93 -16.61
N GLU A 314 -3.73 -15.99 -17.02
CA GLU A 314 -3.34 -17.06 -16.10
C GLU A 314 -2.61 -16.50 -14.87
N GLY A 315 -3.07 -16.89 -13.67
CA GLY A 315 -2.53 -16.43 -12.39
C GLY A 315 -2.91 -14.99 -11.99
N VAL A 316 -3.75 -14.28 -12.76
CA VAL A 316 -4.17 -12.91 -12.43
C VAL A 316 -5.68 -12.76 -12.52
N MET A 317 -6.29 -12.40 -11.39
CA MET A 317 -7.73 -12.16 -11.27
C MET A 317 -8.00 -10.66 -11.22
N LYS A 318 -8.93 -10.20 -12.06
CA LYS A 318 -9.48 -8.84 -12.02
C LYS A 318 -10.76 -8.83 -11.20
N ILE A 319 -10.76 -8.06 -10.12
CA ILE A 319 -11.89 -7.84 -9.22
C ILE A 319 -12.36 -6.40 -9.42
N GLN A 320 -13.62 -6.22 -9.81
CA GLN A 320 -14.21 -4.91 -10.08
C GLN A 320 -15.35 -4.63 -9.10
N PHE A 321 -15.22 -3.52 -8.39
CA PHE A 321 -16.24 -2.98 -7.50
C PHE A 321 -16.95 -1.83 -8.21
N PRO A 322 -18.27 -1.94 -8.45
CA PRO A 322 -19.01 -0.86 -9.08
C PRO A 322 -19.01 0.39 -8.20
N ARG A 323 -19.12 1.57 -8.83
CA ARG A 323 -19.17 2.85 -8.11
C ARG A 323 -20.27 2.90 -7.05
N ASN A 324 -21.42 2.28 -7.34
CA ASN A 324 -22.57 2.22 -6.47
C ASN A 324 -22.64 0.86 -5.75
N CYS A 325 -21.54 0.40 -5.16
CA CYS A 325 -21.57 -0.74 -4.25
C CYS A 325 -22.63 -0.52 -3.17
N GLN A 326 -23.32 -1.59 -2.77
CA GLN A 326 -24.38 -1.51 -1.76
C GLN A 326 -23.79 -1.15 -0.39
N ASN A 327 -22.55 -1.58 -0.14
CA ASN A 327 -21.87 -1.39 1.14
C ASN A 327 -20.47 -0.76 0.94
N PRO A 328 -20.37 0.52 0.54
CA PRO A 328 -19.08 1.17 0.23
C PRO A 328 -18.12 1.19 1.41
N ALA A 329 -18.62 1.32 2.65
CA ALA A 329 -17.81 1.25 3.86
C ALA A 329 -17.15 -0.13 4.05
N ILE A 330 -17.87 -1.22 3.75
CA ILE A 330 -17.31 -2.58 3.83
C ILE A 330 -16.23 -2.77 2.76
N VAL A 331 -16.45 -2.26 1.54
CA VAL A 331 -15.42 -2.30 0.48
C VAL A 331 -14.18 -1.51 0.90
N TYR A 332 -14.35 -0.33 1.50
CA TYR A 332 -13.24 0.46 2.03
C TYR A 332 -12.44 -0.29 3.11
N LEU A 333 -13.13 -0.91 4.09
CA LEU A 333 -12.50 -1.73 5.13
C LEU A 333 -11.80 -2.96 4.56
N LEU A 334 -12.40 -3.62 3.57
CA LEU A 334 -11.80 -4.73 2.85
C LEU A 334 -10.53 -4.26 2.14
N MET A 335 -10.56 -3.11 1.46
CA MET A 335 -9.37 -2.58 0.79
C MET A 335 -8.26 -2.29 1.79
N LEU A 336 -8.56 -1.61 2.90
CA LEU A 336 -7.61 -1.36 3.98
C LEU A 336 -6.97 -2.66 4.48
N SER A 337 -7.79 -3.68 4.80
CA SER A 337 -7.30 -5.01 5.16
C SER A 337 -6.34 -5.57 4.11
N ARG A 338 -6.73 -5.55 2.83
CA ARG A 338 -5.94 -6.15 1.73
C ARG A 338 -4.60 -5.45 1.51
N ILE A 339 -4.50 -4.15 1.77
CA ILE A 339 -3.23 -3.41 1.72
C ILE A 339 -2.42 -3.43 3.03
N GLY A 340 -2.87 -4.14 4.07
CA GLY A 340 -2.12 -4.32 5.32
C GLY A 340 -2.68 -3.56 6.53
N HIS A 341 -3.78 -2.84 6.37
CA HIS A 341 -4.38 -2.01 7.40
C HIS A 341 -5.65 -2.63 7.98
N ALA A 342 -5.57 -3.86 8.48
CA ALA A 342 -6.74 -4.50 9.08
C ALA A 342 -7.22 -3.76 10.33
N ILE A 343 -8.55 -3.73 10.48
CA ILE A 343 -9.26 -3.30 11.67
C ILE A 343 -9.84 -4.54 12.32
N TYR A 344 -9.45 -4.81 13.56
CA TYR A 344 -10.17 -5.75 14.40
C TYR A 344 -11.49 -5.09 14.86
N LEU A 345 -12.61 -5.79 14.64
CA LEU A 345 -13.98 -5.40 14.98
C LEU A 345 -14.57 -6.33 16.06
#